data_AF-A0A939ESJ3-F1
#
_entry.id   AF-A0A939ESJ3-F1
#
_cell.length_a   1.000
_cell.length_b   1.000
_cell.length_c   1.000
_cell.angle_alpha   90.00
_cell.angle_beta   90.00
_cell.angle_gamma   90.00
#
_symmetry.space_group_name_H-M   'P 1'
#
loop_
_entity.id
_entity.type
_entity.pdbx_description
1 polymer ?
#
loop_
_entity_poly.entity_id
_entity_poly.type
_entity_poly.pdbx_seq_one_letter_code
_entity_poly.pdbx_strand_id
1 'polypeptide(L)'
;MQTPLLFLGDIGGSEMLLIMVAILVFFGANKIPELARGLGKGIREFKDASREIRSEFENAGQQPQQPYQQQFNQNYIAPTPPVSSPTPGPAPEQLPDDAYVQTEPTYSSPGTTYTPPVAQPTSAEPAAPTTAERPRLDQMS
;
A
#
# COMPACT_ATOMS: atom_id res chain seq x y z
N MET A 1 45.08 12.05 24.29
CA MET A 1 43.88 12.91 24.20
C MET A 1 42.75 12.04 23.68
N GLN A 2 41.73 11.82 24.51
CA GLN A 2 40.58 10.98 24.19
C GLN A 2 39.74 11.67 23.12
N THR A 3 39.32 10.95 22.08
CA THR A 3 38.54 11.46 20.95
C THR A 3 37.05 11.56 21.32
N PRO A 4 36.45 12.78 21.43
CA PRO A 4 35.03 12.96 21.70
C PRO A 4 34.16 12.73 20.44
N LEU A 5 34.51 11.75 19.62
CA LEU A 5 33.85 11.45 18.33
C LEU A 5 33.23 10.05 18.26
N LEU A 6 33.22 9.30 19.38
CA LEU A 6 32.43 8.08 19.50
C LEU A 6 30.91 8.35 19.62
N PHE A 7 30.50 9.61 19.82
CA PHE A 7 29.10 10.06 19.90
C PHE A 7 28.56 10.66 18.59
N LEU A 8 29.22 10.44 17.45
CA LEU A 8 28.77 11.02 16.19
C LEU A 8 28.90 10.09 14.98
N GLY A 9 29.63 8.97 15.11
CA GLY A 9 29.88 8.01 14.03
C GLY A 9 29.10 6.71 14.12
N ASP A 10 28.54 6.38 15.28
CA ASP A 10 27.80 5.16 15.52
C ASP A 10 26.49 5.55 16.23
N ILE A 11 25.45 5.87 15.44
CA ILE A 11 24.06 5.87 15.95
C ILE A 11 23.65 4.42 16.23
N GLY A 12 24.41 3.79 17.11
CA GLY A 12 24.23 2.46 17.65
C GLY A 12 23.56 2.57 19.01
N GLY A 13 23.17 1.42 19.56
CA GLY A 13 22.26 1.30 20.70
C GLY A 13 22.58 2.14 21.95
N SER A 14 23.82 2.64 22.12
CA SER A 14 24.20 3.55 23.21
C SER A 14 23.47 4.89 23.16
N GLU A 15 23.32 5.53 22.00
CA GLU A 15 22.60 6.80 21.86
C GLU A 15 21.10 6.63 22.06
N MET A 16 20.55 5.53 21.51
CA MET A 16 19.15 5.16 21.76
C MET A 16 18.90 4.90 23.24
N LEU A 17 19.84 4.27 23.96
CA LEU A 17 19.74 4.09 25.42
C LEU A 17 19.77 5.43 26.16
N LEU A 18 20.64 6.37 25.76
CA LEU A 18 20.76 7.69 26.39
C LEU A 18 19.48 8.51 26.20
N ILE A 19 18.90 8.50 24.99
CA ILE A 19 17.61 9.14 24.69
C ILE A 19 16.48 8.48 25.49
N MET A 20 16.45 7.14 25.55
CA MET A 20 15.47 6.38 26.33
C MET A 20 15.52 6.80 27.81
N VAL A 21 16.71 6.86 28.39
CA VAL A 21 16.90 7.29 29.79
C VAL A 21 16.46 8.74 29.99
N ALA A 22 16.77 9.65 29.07
CA ALA A 22 16.32 11.04 29.15
C ALA A 22 14.78 11.12 29.18
N ILE A 23 14.09 10.43 28.27
CA ILE A 23 12.62 10.37 28.24
C ILE A 23 12.08 9.74 29.53
N LEU A 24 12.71 8.69 30.05
CA LEU A 24 12.32 8.05 31.31
C LEU A 24 12.50 8.97 32.52
N VAL A 25 13.44 9.92 32.51
CA VAL A 25 13.59 10.90 33.59
C VAL A 25 12.52 11.99 33.50
N PHE A 26 12.24 12.51 32.30
CA PHE A 26 11.22 13.55 32.11
C PHE A 26 9.80 13.03 32.33
N PHE A 27 9.49 11.86 31.76
CA PHE A 27 8.15 11.27 31.82
C PHE A 27 8.00 10.27 32.97
N GLY A 28 9.09 9.68 33.48
CA GLY A 28 9.03 8.61 34.47
C GLY A 28 8.88 7.21 33.84
N ALA A 29 9.52 6.21 34.44
CA ALA A 29 9.44 4.80 33.99
C ALA A 29 8.02 4.22 33.98
N ASN A 30 7.09 4.81 34.75
CA ASN A 30 5.70 4.35 34.82
C ASN A 30 4.81 4.92 33.71
N LYS A 31 5.19 6.03 33.05
CA LYS A 31 4.33 6.69 32.05
C LYS A 31 4.38 6.06 30.68
N ILE A 32 5.54 5.56 30.25
CA ILE A 32 5.68 4.83 28.99
C ILE A 32 4.73 3.61 28.92
N PRO A 33 4.70 2.68 29.91
CA PRO A 33 3.80 1.53 29.86
C PRO A 33 2.33 1.91 30.01
N GLU A 34 2.02 2.98 30.75
CA GLU A 34 0.66 3.52 30.89
C GLU A 34 0.14 4.05 29.54
N LEU A 35 0.93 4.87 28.84
CA LEU A 35 0.63 5.38 27.50
C LEU A 35 0.54 4.25 26.47
N ALA A 36 1.48 3.30 26.49
CA ALA A 36 1.48 2.15 25.58
C ALA A 36 0.23 1.27 25.76
N ARG A 37 -0.21 1.05 27.00
CA ARG A 37 -1.45 0.32 27.29
C ARG A 37 -2.69 1.07 26.79
N GLY A 38 -2.75 2.38 26.98
CA GLY A 38 -3.84 3.22 26.47
C GLY A 38 -3.91 3.21 24.95
N LEU A 39 -2.77 3.46 24.28
CA LEU A 39 -2.66 3.44 22.83
C LEU A 39 -2.96 2.05 22.25
N GLY A 40 -2.46 0.99 22.87
CA GLY A 40 -2.70 -0.39 22.43
C GLY A 40 -4.16 -0.79 22.50
N LYS A 41 -4.90 -0.35 23.54
CA LYS A 41 -6.36 -0.53 23.62
C LYS A 41 -7.07 0.24 22.52
N GLY A 42 -6.74 1.52 22.32
CA GLY A 42 -7.33 2.34 21.26
C GLY A 42 -7.10 1.78 19.86
N ILE A 43 -5.88 1.32 19.55
CA ILE A 43 -5.57 0.67 18.26
C ILE A 43 -6.36 -0.64 18.10
N ARG A 44 -6.53 -1.41 19.17
CA ARG A 44 -7.31 -2.66 19.13
C ARG A 44 -8.78 -2.39 18.85
N GLU A 45 -9.39 -1.48 19.60
CA GLU A 45 -10.79 -1.07 19.41
C GLU A 45 -11.03 -0.49 18.02
N PHE A 46 -10.11 0.36 17.53
CA PHE A 46 -10.16 0.91 16.18
C PHE A 46 -10.11 -0.20 15.11
N LYS A 47 -9.23 -1.19 15.28
CA LYS A 47 -9.11 -2.31 14.35
C LYS A 47 -10.35 -3.20 14.37
N ASP A 48 -10.92 -3.44 15.54
CA ASP A 48 -12.10 -4.28 15.71
C ASP A 48 -13.34 -3.60 15.09
N ALA A 49 -13.54 -2.30 15.36
CA ALA A 49 -14.58 -1.50 14.70
C ALA A 49 -14.40 -1.46 13.18
N SER A 50 -13.16 -1.26 12.69
CA SER A 50 -12.86 -1.27 11.26
C SER A 50 -13.17 -2.63 10.60
N ARG A 51 -13.01 -3.74 11.33
CA ARG A 51 -13.32 -5.09 10.83
C ARG A 51 -14.82 -5.32 10.75
N GLU A 52 -15.58 -4.91 11.76
CA GLU A 52 -17.04 -5.00 11.77
C GLU A 52 -17.61 -4.29 10.54
N ILE A 53 -17.22 -3.02 10.36
CA ILE A 53 -17.62 -2.18 9.23
C ILE A 53 -17.28 -2.86 7.89
N ARG A 54 -16.05 -3.37 7.74
CA ARG A 54 -15.64 -4.06 6.52
C ARG A 54 -16.47 -5.33 6.27
N SER A 55 -16.77 -6.10 7.31
CA SER A 55 -17.56 -7.31 7.21
C SER A 55 -19.03 -7.02 6.87
N GLU A 56 -19.60 -5.93 7.38
CA GLU A 56 -20.95 -5.49 7.02
C GLU A 56 -21.03 -5.12 5.54
N PHE A 57 -20.03 -4.41 5.00
CA PHE A 57 -19.99 -4.08 3.58
C PHE A 57 -19.78 -5.30 2.67
N GLU A 58 -18.97 -6.26 3.12
CA GLU A 58 -18.69 -7.49 2.36
C GLU A 58 -19.91 -8.43 2.35
N ASN A 59 -20.65 -8.52 3.47
CA ASN A 59 -21.90 -9.26 3.56
C ASN A 59 -23.08 -8.55 2.85
N ALA A 60 -23.14 -7.21 2.87
CA ALA A 60 -24.17 -6.45 2.17
C ALA A 60 -24.04 -6.52 0.64
N GLY A 61 -22.83 -6.78 0.13
CA GLY A 61 -22.56 -7.03 -1.29
C GLY A 61 -22.75 -8.49 -1.72
N GLN A 62 -22.89 -9.42 -0.77
CA GLN A 62 -23.05 -10.85 -1.04
C GLN A 62 -24.51 -11.26 -0.80
N GLN A 63 -25.33 -11.11 -1.83
CA GLN A 63 -26.53 -11.93 -1.97
C GLN A 63 -26.11 -13.41 -1.82
N PRO A 64 -26.89 -14.25 -1.12
CA PRO A 64 -26.50 -15.62 -0.80
C PRO A 64 -26.19 -16.38 -2.10
N GLN A 65 -24.93 -16.71 -2.32
CA GLN A 65 -24.55 -17.69 -3.32
C GLN A 65 -25.04 -19.06 -2.84
N GLN A 66 -26.22 -19.38 -3.35
CA GLN A 66 -26.79 -20.71 -3.50
C GLN A 66 -25.70 -21.78 -3.73
N PRO A 67 -25.63 -22.86 -2.93
CA PRO A 67 -24.64 -23.92 -3.07
C PRO A 67 -25.03 -24.93 -4.18
N TYR A 68 -25.24 -24.46 -5.41
CA TYR A 68 -25.64 -25.27 -6.58
C TYR A 68 -24.51 -25.44 -7.62
N GLN A 69 -23.24 -25.51 -7.24
CA GLN A 69 -22.15 -25.74 -8.21
C GLN A 69 -20.99 -26.61 -7.69
N GLN A 70 -21.26 -27.64 -6.88
CA GLN A 70 -20.20 -28.62 -6.51
C GLN A 70 -20.52 -30.08 -6.82
N GLN A 71 -21.54 -30.35 -7.64
CA GLN A 71 -21.85 -31.73 -7.99
C GLN A 71 -22.25 -31.92 -9.45
N PHE A 72 -21.61 -31.22 -10.39
CA PHE A 72 -21.62 -31.66 -11.78
C PHE A 72 -20.23 -31.49 -12.41
N ASN A 73 -19.52 -32.61 -12.44
CA ASN A 73 -18.79 -33.13 -13.59
C ASN A 73 -17.28 -33.37 -13.38
N GLN A 74 -16.96 -34.58 -12.94
CA GLN A 74 -15.61 -35.14 -12.88
C GLN A 74 -15.34 -36.16 -14.01
N ASN A 75 -16.17 -36.24 -15.06
CA ASN A 75 -15.98 -37.31 -16.06
C ASN A 75 -16.40 -37.01 -17.51
N TYR A 76 -16.17 -35.79 -18.01
CA TYR A 76 -16.15 -35.56 -19.46
C TYR A 76 -14.71 -35.46 -19.95
N ILE A 77 -14.17 -36.60 -20.39
CA ILE A 77 -13.00 -36.64 -21.25
C ILE A 77 -13.54 -36.51 -22.68
N ALA A 78 -13.39 -35.35 -23.30
CA ALA A 78 -13.68 -35.23 -24.73
C ALA A 78 -12.73 -36.16 -25.50
N PRO A 79 -13.21 -37.00 -26.43
CA PRO A 79 -12.31 -37.69 -27.35
C PRO A 79 -11.65 -36.61 -28.23
N THR A 80 -10.39 -36.28 -27.94
CA THR A 80 -9.58 -35.48 -28.86
C THR A 80 -9.41 -36.29 -30.16
N PRO A 81 -9.71 -35.72 -31.34
CA PRO A 81 -9.39 -36.38 -32.59
C PRO A 81 -7.87 -36.66 -32.63
N PRO A 82 -7.41 -37.76 -33.26
CA PRO A 82 -5.99 -38.06 -33.34
C PRO A 82 -5.28 -36.91 -34.07
N VAL A 83 -4.43 -36.19 -33.33
CA VAL A 83 -3.52 -35.22 -33.90
C VAL A 83 -2.53 -36.03 -34.74
N SER A 84 -2.67 -35.98 -36.06
CA SER A 84 -1.66 -36.47 -36.99
C SER A 84 -0.33 -35.82 -36.62
N SER A 85 0.59 -36.61 -36.08
CA SER A 85 1.94 -36.16 -35.73
C SER A 85 2.62 -35.61 -36.99
N PRO A 86 3.16 -34.38 -36.98
CA PRO A 86 4.15 -34.01 -37.99
C PRO A 86 5.37 -34.91 -37.80
N THR A 87 5.73 -35.63 -38.87
CA THR A 87 6.95 -36.42 -38.99
C THR A 87 8.15 -35.63 -38.45
N PRO A 88 8.95 -36.18 -37.51
CA PRO A 88 10.19 -35.53 -37.09
C PRO A 88 11.08 -35.31 -38.32
N GLY A 89 11.30 -34.04 -38.68
CA GLY A 89 12.34 -33.68 -39.63
C GLY A 89 13.70 -34.15 -39.10
N PRO A 90 14.68 -34.45 -39.99
CA PRO A 90 16.00 -34.90 -39.56
C PRO A 90 16.59 -33.88 -38.57
N ALA A 91 17.07 -34.39 -37.43
CA ALA A 91 17.66 -33.59 -36.37
C ALA A 91 18.79 -32.71 -36.96
N PRO A 92 18.83 -31.40 -36.65
CA PRO A 92 19.95 -30.57 -37.07
C PRO A 92 21.24 -31.13 -36.44
N GLU A 93 22.15 -31.57 -37.31
CA GLU A 93 23.52 -31.97 -36.99
C GLU A 93 24.16 -30.95 -36.03
N GLN A 94 24.82 -31.48 -34.99
CA GLN A 94 25.42 -30.70 -33.91
C GLN A 94 26.36 -29.61 -34.46
N LEU A 95 26.06 -28.35 -34.15
CA LEU A 95 26.92 -27.20 -34.45
C LEU A 95 28.20 -27.27 -33.58
N PRO A 96 29.40 -26.95 -34.13
CA PRO A 96 30.66 -27.01 -33.38
C PRO A 96 30.71 -26.04 -32.17
N ASP A 97 31.35 -26.50 -31.08
CA ASP A 97 31.39 -25.94 -29.72
C ASP A 97 32.12 -24.58 -29.55
N ASP A 98 32.51 -23.91 -30.63
CA ASP A 98 33.42 -22.75 -30.57
C ASP A 98 32.75 -21.38 -30.83
N ALA A 99 31.41 -21.32 -30.80
CA ALA A 99 30.65 -20.10 -31.12
C ALA A 99 29.84 -19.54 -29.94
N TYR A 100 30.38 -19.55 -28.72
CA TYR A 100 29.83 -18.75 -27.62
C TYR A 100 30.28 -17.29 -27.79
N VAL A 101 29.72 -16.58 -28.77
CA VAL A 101 29.83 -15.12 -28.82
C VAL A 101 28.92 -14.55 -27.74
N GLN A 102 29.56 -13.99 -26.72
CA GLN A 102 28.95 -13.27 -25.60
C GLN A 102 28.15 -12.07 -26.11
N THR A 103 26.83 -12.21 -26.24
CA THR A 103 25.91 -11.07 -26.41
C THR A 103 25.04 -10.98 -25.17
N GLU A 104 25.51 -10.21 -24.18
CA GLU A 104 24.66 -9.83 -23.06
C GLU A 104 23.54 -8.91 -23.58
N PRO A 105 22.26 -9.25 -23.38
CA PRO A 105 21.18 -8.33 -23.72
C PRO A 105 21.22 -7.14 -22.76
N THR A 106 21.68 -5.99 -23.28
CA THR A 106 21.57 -4.71 -22.57
C THR A 106 20.10 -4.35 -22.41
N TYR A 107 19.58 -4.51 -21.19
CA TYR A 107 18.23 -4.08 -20.83
C TYR A 107 18.23 -2.56 -20.62
N SER A 108 17.93 -1.81 -21.69
CA SER A 108 17.70 -0.37 -21.59
C SER A 108 16.25 -0.13 -21.15
N SER A 109 16.05 0.23 -19.88
CA SER A 109 14.73 0.63 -19.36
C SER A 109 14.34 2.02 -19.91
N PRO A 110 13.16 2.19 -20.54
CA PRO A 110 12.67 3.52 -20.88
C PRO A 110 12.30 4.27 -19.60
N GLY A 111 13.06 5.33 -19.28
CA GLY A 111 12.74 6.23 -18.17
C GLY A 111 11.36 6.85 -18.38
N THR A 112 10.38 6.39 -17.59
CA THR A 112 9.06 7.03 -17.58
C THR A 112 9.11 8.15 -16.54
N THR A 113 9.55 9.33 -16.97
CA THR A 113 9.39 10.54 -16.15
C THR A 113 7.91 10.88 -16.13
N TYR A 114 7.25 10.51 -15.03
CA TYR A 114 5.88 10.92 -14.76
C TYR A 114 5.88 12.40 -14.35
N THR A 115 5.49 13.27 -15.27
CA THR A 115 5.17 14.68 -14.95
C THR A 115 3.68 14.72 -14.61
N PRO A 116 3.28 14.97 -13.34
CA PRO A 116 1.88 15.13 -13.02
C PRO A 116 1.30 16.35 -13.77
N PRO A 117 0.04 16.29 -14.23
CA PRO A 117 -0.61 17.45 -14.83
C PRO A 117 -0.69 18.58 -13.80
N VAL A 118 -0.16 19.74 -14.15
CA VAL A 118 -0.33 20.98 -13.38
C VAL A 118 -1.82 21.27 -13.29
N ALA A 119 -2.38 21.24 -12.07
CA ALA A 119 -3.73 21.69 -11.83
C ALA A 119 -3.83 23.17 -12.21
N GLN A 120 -4.59 23.49 -13.26
CA GLN A 120 -4.91 24.86 -13.59
C GLN A 120 -5.69 25.46 -12.41
N PRO A 121 -5.32 26.63 -11.87
CA PRO A 121 -6.18 27.32 -10.93
C PRO A 121 -7.47 27.65 -11.68
N THR A 122 -8.54 26.95 -11.35
CA THR A 122 -9.88 27.37 -11.71
C THR A 122 -10.04 28.78 -11.15
N SER A 123 -10.28 29.71 -12.06
CA SER A 123 -10.60 31.11 -11.76
C SER A 123 -11.97 31.10 -11.07
N ALA A 124 -11.97 30.87 -9.76
CA ALA A 124 -13.15 31.07 -8.92
C ALA A 124 -13.29 32.58 -8.73
N GLU A 125 -14.04 33.17 -9.66
CA GLU A 125 -14.67 34.47 -9.56
C GLU A 125 -15.29 34.67 -8.16
N PRO A 126 -14.98 35.77 -7.43
CA PRO A 126 -15.60 36.04 -6.14
C PRO A 126 -17.02 36.55 -6.39
N ALA A 127 -18.00 35.63 -6.38
CA ALA A 127 -19.40 36.00 -6.30
C ALA A 127 -19.65 36.70 -4.95
N ALA A 128 -19.88 38.01 -5.02
CA ALA A 128 -20.28 38.84 -3.90
C ALA A 128 -21.54 38.31 -3.23
N PRO A 129 -21.62 38.22 -1.88
CA PRO A 129 -22.90 38.23 -1.22
C PRO A 129 -23.41 39.67 -1.18
N THR A 130 -24.40 39.96 -2.04
CA THR A 130 -25.39 41.02 -1.81
C THR A 130 -25.96 40.80 -0.41
N THR A 131 -25.45 41.54 0.56
CA THR A 131 -26.02 41.58 1.91
C THR A 131 -27.18 42.55 1.85
N ALA A 132 -28.37 41.97 1.75
CA ALA A 132 -29.63 42.64 1.89
C ALA A 132 -29.66 43.49 3.17
N GLU A 133 -30.12 44.72 2.95
CA GLU A 133 -30.49 45.74 3.90
C GLU A 133 -31.27 45.17 5.09
N ARG A 134 -30.77 45.36 6.32
CA ARG A 134 -31.51 45.03 7.54
C ARG A 134 -32.65 46.06 7.71
N PRO A 135 -33.89 45.64 8.00
CA PRO A 135 -34.98 46.57 8.28
C PRO A 135 -34.66 47.38 9.55
N ARG A 136 -34.81 48.71 9.44
CA ARG A 136 -34.63 49.69 10.53
C ARG A 136 -35.39 49.27 11.78
N LEU A 137 -34.66 49.05 12.85
CA LEU A 137 -35.17 48.85 14.20
C LEU A 137 -35.37 50.20 14.90
N ASP A 138 -36.05 51.13 14.24
CA ASP A 138 -36.40 52.47 14.77
C ASP A 138 -37.86 52.51 15.30
N GLN A 139 -38.51 51.37 15.59
CA GLN A 139 -39.91 51.33 16.03
C GLN A 139 -40.23 50.28 17.11
N MET A 140 -39.41 50.15 18.16
CA MET A 140 -39.83 49.38 19.34
C MET A 140 -39.49 50.11 20.66
N SER A 141 -40.52 50.82 21.14
CA SER A 141 -40.75 51.43 22.47
C SER A 141 -39.98 52.69 22.85
#